data_AF-A0AAE3HDE1-F1
#
_entry.id   AF-A0AAE3HDE1-F1
#
_cell.length_a   1.000
_cell.length_b   1.000
_cell.length_c   1.000
_cell.angle_alpha   90.00
_cell.angle_beta   90.00
_cell.angle_gamma   90.00
#
_symmetry.space_group_name_H-M   'P 1'
#
loop_
_entity.id
_entity.type
_entity.pdbx_description
1 polymer ?
#
loop_
_entity_poly.entity_id
_entity_poly.type
_entity_poly.pdbx_seq_one_letter_code
_entity_poly.pdbx_strand_id
1 'polypeptide(L)'
;MPKRYENPRTRIIIYILILSMFGVRWVNTYRVKSMNSLFDLRIDRAKVVSVSIDDGDIYGRTKDEEKVNEVKKHLKPLKVRRMLKNEEAKVKDFEEGYVVELYEGDFLGGIAVYKNNKKIISDGSYYYKITKGEIDQKFIEDLWNSLEEKYGEK
;
A
#
# COMPACT_ATOMS: atom_id res chain seq x y z
N MET A 1 48.37 -19.37 -22.11
CA MET A 1 47.30 -19.25 -21.09
C MET A 1 46.15 -20.15 -21.50
N PRO A 2 45.88 -21.28 -20.82
CA PRO A 2 44.84 -22.19 -21.28
C PRO A 2 43.44 -21.65 -20.92
N LYS A 3 42.54 -21.71 -21.90
CA LYS A 3 41.13 -21.35 -21.83
C LYS A 3 40.40 -22.22 -20.78
N ARG A 4 40.05 -21.65 -19.63
CA ARG A 4 39.11 -22.27 -18.67
C ARG A 4 37.71 -21.78 -18.99
N TYR A 5 36.94 -22.59 -19.72
CA TYR A 5 35.49 -22.85 -19.60
C TYR A 5 35.05 -23.62 -20.87
N GLU A 6 35.60 -24.83 -21.03
CA GLU A 6 35.25 -25.76 -22.13
C GLU A 6 34.61 -27.05 -21.61
N ASN A 7 33.86 -26.97 -20.49
CA ASN A 7 32.94 -28.04 -20.15
C ASN A 7 31.52 -27.64 -20.58
N PRO A 8 30.94 -28.29 -21.61
CA PRO A 8 29.62 -27.94 -22.14
C PRO A 8 28.53 -28.04 -21.07
N ARG A 9 28.68 -28.95 -20.10
CA ARG A 9 27.81 -29.07 -18.92
C ARG A 9 27.81 -27.80 -18.05
N THR A 10 28.97 -27.19 -17.84
CA THR A 10 29.10 -25.95 -17.04
C THR A 10 28.45 -24.77 -17.74
N ARG A 11 28.54 -24.67 -19.08
CA ARG A 11 27.83 -23.63 -19.84
C ARG A 11 26.32 -23.75 -19.69
N ILE A 12 25.78 -24.97 -19.78
CA ILE A 12 24.35 -25.23 -19.62
C ILE A 12 23.86 -24.83 -18.23
N ILE A 13 24.61 -25.18 -17.17
CA ILE A 13 24.26 -24.80 -15.79
C ILE A 13 24.24 -23.28 -15.62
N ILE A 14 25.23 -22.56 -16.17
CA ILE A 14 25.27 -21.09 -16.13
C ILE A 14 24.08 -20.49 -16.90
N TYR A 15 23.73 -21.02 -18.07
CA TYR A 15 22.55 -20.57 -18.82
C TYR A 15 21.24 -20.77 -18.04
N ILE A 16 21.07 -21.91 -17.36
CA ILE A 16 19.91 -22.18 -16.52
C ILE A 16 19.87 -21.24 -15.30
N LEU A 17 21.02 -20.95 -14.69
CA LEU A 17 21.12 -19.99 -13.58
C LEU A 17 20.76 -18.57 -14.03
N ILE A 18 21.26 -18.14 -15.20
CA ILE A 18 20.92 -16.83 -15.76
C ILE A 18 19.42 -16.76 -16.09
N LEU A 19 18.88 -17.76 -16.79
CA LEU A 19 17.45 -17.82 -17.13
C LEU A 19 16.56 -17.85 -15.88
N SER A 20 16.96 -18.56 -14.83
CA SER A 20 16.20 -18.58 -13.56
C SER A 20 16.29 -17.23 -12.82
N MET A 21 17.44 -16.55 -12.81
CA MET A 21 17.56 -15.19 -12.27
C MET A 21 16.71 -14.18 -13.05
N PHE A 22 16.68 -14.25 -14.38
CA PHE A 22 15.82 -13.40 -15.21
C PHE A 22 14.33 -13.70 -15.01
N GLY A 23 13.96 -14.99 -14.91
CA GLY A 23 12.59 -15.43 -14.63
C GLY A 23 12.09 -14.92 -13.29
N VAL A 24 12.88 -15.04 -12.22
CA VAL A 24 12.54 -14.51 -10.88
C VAL A 24 12.38 -12.98 -10.92
N ARG A 25 13.25 -12.27 -11.65
CA ARG A 25 13.17 -10.81 -11.79
C ARG A 25 11.93 -10.38 -12.59
N TRP A 26 11.56 -11.12 -13.64
CA TRP A 26 10.34 -10.89 -14.41
C TRP A 26 9.07 -11.16 -13.60
N VAL A 27 8.98 -12.29 -12.91
CA VAL A 27 7.84 -12.65 -12.07
C VAL A 27 7.63 -11.59 -10.97
N ASN A 28 8.70 -11.13 -10.32
CA ASN A 28 8.60 -10.06 -9.33
C ASN A 28 8.13 -8.73 -9.95
N THR A 29 8.63 -8.37 -11.13
CA THR A 29 8.23 -7.12 -11.82
C THR A 29 6.75 -7.15 -12.23
N TYR A 30 6.28 -8.26 -12.79
CA TYR A 30 4.88 -8.44 -13.16
C TYR A 30 3.95 -8.47 -11.95
N ARG A 31 4.35 -9.15 -10.87
CA ARG A 31 3.58 -9.22 -9.62
C ARG A 31 3.46 -7.86 -8.93
N VAL A 32 4.51 -7.03 -8.97
CA VAL A 32 4.46 -5.65 -8.45
C VAL A 32 3.59 -4.76 -9.34
N LYS A 33 3.65 -4.91 -10.67
CA LYS A 33 2.74 -4.20 -11.58
C LYS A 33 1.28 -4.58 -11.32
N SER A 34 0.97 -5.87 -11.22
CA SER A 34 -0.41 -6.34 -10.98
C SER A 34 -0.96 -5.86 -9.64
N MET A 35 -0.13 -5.77 -8.61
CA MET A 35 -0.54 -5.25 -7.30
C MET A 35 -0.85 -3.75 -7.32
N ASN A 36 0.00 -2.94 -7.93
CA ASN A 36 -0.27 -1.51 -8.05
C ASN A 36 -1.55 -1.27 -8.87
N SER A 37 -1.78 -2.05 -9.93
CA SER A 37 -3.02 -1.95 -10.71
C SER A 37 -4.26 -2.35 -9.91
N LEU A 38 -4.18 -3.36 -9.04
CA LEU A 38 -5.28 -3.73 -8.15
C LEU A 38 -5.58 -2.64 -7.11
N PHE A 39 -4.54 -2.03 -6.57
CA PHE A 39 -4.66 -0.92 -5.63
C PHE A 39 -5.28 0.32 -6.31
N ASP A 40 -4.77 0.69 -7.49
CA ASP A 40 -5.30 1.80 -8.30
C ASP A 40 -6.79 1.56 -8.63
N LEU A 41 -7.18 0.33 -9.01
CA LEU A 41 -8.58 -0.03 -9.28
C LEU A 41 -9.48 0.12 -8.04
N ARG A 42 -8.99 -0.24 -6.85
CA ARG A 42 -9.73 -0.09 -5.59
C ARG A 42 -9.90 1.39 -5.23
N ILE A 43 -8.85 2.20 -5.42
CA ILE A 43 -8.94 3.65 -5.24
C ILE A 43 -9.99 4.25 -6.18
N ASP A 44 -9.99 3.85 -7.45
CA ASP A 44 -10.96 4.36 -8.44
C ASP A 44 -12.41 4.10 -8.05
N ARG A 45 -12.67 2.93 -7.46
CA ARG A 45 -13.99 2.49 -7.01
C ARG A 45 -14.49 3.16 -5.74
N ALA A 46 -13.61 3.79 -4.96
CA ALA A 46 -14.01 4.41 -3.70
C ALA A 46 -15.12 5.46 -3.91
N LYS A 47 -16.22 5.32 -3.19
CA LYS A 47 -17.33 6.28 -3.17
C LYS A 47 -17.47 6.99 -1.82
N VAL A 48 -16.73 6.52 -0.84
CA VAL A 48 -16.78 6.99 0.54
C VAL A 48 -15.38 6.94 1.10
N VAL A 49 -15.02 7.97 1.85
CA VAL A 49 -13.81 8.00 2.67
C VAL A 49 -14.20 8.06 4.14
N SER A 50 -13.57 7.24 4.96
CA SER A 50 -13.57 7.35 6.42
C SER A 50 -12.19 7.74 6.88
N VAL A 51 -12.10 8.57 7.91
CA VAL A 51 -10.86 8.84 8.63
C VAL A 51 -11.09 8.47 10.08
N SER A 52 -10.18 7.73 10.70
CA SER A 52 -10.23 7.41 12.12
C SER A 52 -8.92 7.76 12.83
N ILE A 53 -9.03 8.05 14.12
CA ILE A 53 -7.92 8.44 15.02
C ILE A 53 -7.90 7.46 16.19
N ASP A 54 -6.70 7.08 16.65
CA ASP A 54 -6.48 6.28 17.86
C ASP A 54 -7.38 5.03 17.95
N ASP A 55 -7.11 4.01 17.13
CA ASP A 55 -7.78 2.69 17.19
C ASP A 55 -9.29 2.69 16.85
N GLY A 56 -9.79 3.74 16.19
CA GLY A 56 -11.17 3.77 15.66
C GLY A 56 -12.21 4.40 16.59
N ASP A 57 -11.79 4.90 17.76
CA ASP A 57 -12.69 5.51 18.75
C ASP A 57 -13.32 6.82 18.25
N ILE A 58 -12.56 7.59 17.48
CA ILE A 58 -13.05 8.80 16.82
C ILE A 58 -12.94 8.58 15.32
N TYR A 59 -14.07 8.66 14.61
CA TYR A 59 -14.09 8.50 13.16
C TYR A 59 -15.00 9.53 12.51
N GLY A 60 -14.62 9.94 11.31
CA GLY A 60 -15.36 10.87 10.49
C GLY A 60 -15.52 10.28 9.10
N ARG A 61 -16.64 10.55 8.45
CA ARG A 61 -16.96 9.96 7.15
C ARG A 61 -17.43 11.04 6.19
N THR A 62 -17.08 10.87 4.92
CA THR A 62 -17.66 11.68 3.85
C THR A 62 -18.01 10.83 2.64
N LYS A 63 -19.11 11.21 2.00
CA LYS A 63 -19.55 10.73 0.67
C LYS A 63 -19.48 11.85 -0.38
N ASP A 64 -18.96 13.01 0.01
CA ASP A 64 -18.78 14.14 -0.89
C ASP A 64 -17.81 13.74 -2.00
N GLU A 65 -18.26 13.86 -3.24
CA GLU A 65 -17.51 13.38 -4.40
C GLU A 65 -16.22 14.18 -4.62
N GLU A 66 -16.19 15.47 -4.29
CA GLU A 66 -15.01 16.32 -4.42
C GLU A 66 -13.93 15.88 -3.43
N LYS A 67 -14.30 15.71 -2.15
CA LYS A 67 -13.39 15.23 -1.10
C LYS A 67 -12.89 13.82 -1.38
N VAL A 68 -13.78 12.92 -1.82
CA VAL A 68 -13.41 11.55 -2.23
C VAL A 68 -12.41 11.59 -3.38
N ASN A 69 -12.63 12.43 -4.39
CA ASN A 69 -11.71 12.56 -5.53
C ASN A 69 -10.36 13.18 -5.14
N GLU A 70 -10.33 14.10 -4.18
CA GLU A 70 -9.08 14.66 -3.64
C GLU A 70 -8.22 13.57 -2.98
N VAL A 71 -8.86 12.70 -2.18
CA VAL A 71 -8.21 11.53 -1.58
C VAL A 71 -7.69 10.61 -2.67
N LYS A 72 -8.51 10.24 -3.66
CA LYS A 72 -8.05 9.42 -4.79
C LYS A 72 -6.81 10.00 -5.48
N LYS A 73 -6.77 11.32 -5.67
CA LYS A 73 -5.65 12.02 -6.31
C LYS A 73 -4.36 11.94 -5.49
N HIS A 74 -4.45 11.96 -4.16
CA HIS A 74 -3.30 11.78 -3.26
C HIS A 74 -2.82 10.33 -3.19
N LEU A 75 -3.72 9.35 -3.31
CA LEU A 75 -3.37 7.94 -3.12
C LEU A 75 -2.87 7.24 -4.40
N LYS A 76 -3.39 7.61 -5.58
CA LYS A 76 -2.98 7.03 -6.89
C LYS A 76 -1.48 7.10 -7.21
N PRO A 77 -0.75 8.17 -6.87
CA PRO A 77 0.68 8.26 -7.15
C PRO A 77 1.51 7.26 -6.34
N LEU A 78 0.96 6.73 -5.24
CA LEU A 78 1.67 5.80 -4.38
C LEU A 78 1.97 4.51 -5.13
N LYS A 79 3.17 3.98 -4.89
CA LYS A 79 3.52 2.63 -5.33
C LYS A 79 3.84 1.76 -4.16
N VAL A 80 3.30 0.55 -4.17
CA VAL A 80 3.33 -0.36 -3.05
C VAL A 80 4.04 -1.67 -3.38
N ARG A 81 4.60 -2.28 -2.34
CA ARG A 81 5.06 -3.67 -2.34
C ARG A 81 4.46 -4.40 -1.16
N ARG A 82 4.08 -5.66 -1.37
CA ARG A 82 3.53 -6.52 -0.33
C ARG A 82 4.59 -6.75 0.74
N MET A 83 4.16 -6.66 2.00
CA MET A 83 5.00 -6.99 3.14
C MET A 83 5.12 -8.51 3.27
N LEU A 84 6.28 -8.97 3.73
CA LEU A 84 6.47 -10.37 4.11
C LEU A 84 5.77 -10.62 5.45
N LYS A 85 5.39 -11.87 5.75
CA LYS A 85 4.68 -12.22 7.00
C LYS A 85 5.41 -11.76 8.27
N ASN A 86 6.74 -11.83 8.28
CA ASN A 86 7.56 -11.36 9.40
C ASN A 86 7.61 -9.83 9.51
N GLU A 87 7.39 -9.11 8.41
CA GLU A 87 7.21 -7.66 8.41
C GLU A 87 5.79 -7.31 8.89
N GLU A 88 4.77 -8.04 8.44
CA GLU A 88 3.36 -7.89 8.88
C GLU A 88 3.20 -8.12 10.39
N ALA A 89 3.92 -9.10 10.95
CA ALA A 89 3.88 -9.36 12.39
C ALA A 89 4.28 -8.15 13.24
N LYS A 90 5.20 -7.31 12.73
CA LYS A 90 5.67 -6.10 13.42
C LYS A 90 4.68 -4.93 13.32
N VAL A 91 3.66 -5.03 12.46
CA VAL A 91 2.64 -3.98 12.30
C VAL A 91 1.70 -3.93 13.51
N LYS A 92 1.48 -5.08 14.15
CA LYS A 92 0.61 -5.20 15.33
C LYS A 92 1.13 -4.47 16.56
N ASP A 93 2.41 -4.14 16.59
CA ASP A 93 3.06 -3.43 17.70
C ASP A 93 3.04 -1.91 17.50
N PHE A 94 2.44 -1.40 16.42
CA PHE A 94 2.40 0.02 16.14
C PHE A 94 1.13 0.66 16.69
N GLU A 95 1.29 1.74 17.46
CA GLU A 95 0.18 2.61 17.84
C GLU A 95 -0.30 3.42 16.63
N GLU A 96 -1.57 3.24 16.28
CA GLU A 96 -2.23 3.96 15.19
C GLU A 96 -2.33 5.45 15.53
N GLY A 97 -2.01 6.30 14.55
CA GLY A 97 -2.21 7.74 14.65
C GLY A 97 -3.47 8.13 13.90
N TYR A 98 -3.43 8.00 12.57
CA TYR A 98 -4.55 8.26 11.67
C TYR A 98 -4.73 7.11 10.69
N VAL A 99 -5.97 6.74 10.40
CA VAL A 99 -6.30 5.77 9.36
C VAL A 99 -7.27 6.40 8.37
N VAL A 100 -6.99 6.28 7.07
CA VAL A 100 -7.89 6.69 5.99
C VAL A 100 -8.39 5.45 5.27
N GLU A 101 -9.69 5.20 5.30
CA GLU A 101 -10.33 4.01 4.74
C GLU A 101 -11.23 4.37 3.56
N LEU A 102 -11.26 3.50 2.55
CA LEU A 102 -12.00 3.66 1.31
C LEU A 102 -13.11 2.60 1.21
N TYR A 103 -14.32 3.01 0.82
CA TYR A 103 -15.44 2.09 0.66
C TYR A 103 -16.23 2.29 -0.64
N GLU A 104 -16.84 1.19 -1.11
CA GLU A 104 -17.89 1.15 -2.14
C GLU A 104 -19.01 0.20 -1.68
N GLY A 105 -19.65 0.53 -0.55
CA GLY A 105 -20.51 -0.41 0.19
C GLY A 105 -19.68 -1.27 1.15
N ASP A 106 -18.72 -2.01 0.61
CA ASP A 106 -17.74 -2.80 1.37
C ASP A 106 -16.38 -2.08 1.50
N PHE A 107 -15.55 -2.53 2.44
CA PHE A 107 -14.18 -2.04 2.62
C PHE A 107 -13.31 -2.39 1.42
N LEU A 108 -12.74 -1.38 0.77
CA LEU A 108 -11.86 -1.55 -0.38
C LEU A 108 -10.39 -1.51 -0.01
N GLY A 109 -10.04 -0.95 1.14
CA GLY A 109 -8.67 -0.75 1.57
C GLY A 109 -8.50 0.62 2.23
N GLY A 110 -7.34 0.83 2.81
CA GLY A 110 -7.05 2.03 3.55
C GLY A 110 -5.56 2.19 3.80
N ILE A 111 -5.23 3.31 4.44
CA ILE A 111 -3.88 3.73 4.74
C ILE A 111 -3.83 4.08 6.21
N ALA A 112 -2.96 3.42 6.93
CA ALA A 112 -2.64 3.73 8.32
C ALA A 112 -1.34 4.55 8.37
N VAL A 113 -1.40 5.67 9.09
CA VAL A 113 -0.26 6.50 9.48
C VAL A 113 -0.10 6.35 10.99
N TYR A 114 0.96 5.66 11.39
CA TYR A 114 1.27 5.35 12.79
C TYR A 114 2.02 6.51 13.45
N LYS A 115 1.91 6.61 14.79
CA LYS A 115 2.55 7.69 15.59
C LYS A 115 4.08 7.78 15.42
N ASN A 116 4.72 6.68 15.03
CA ASN A 116 6.15 6.64 14.71
C ASN A 116 6.47 7.08 13.27
N ASN A 117 5.54 7.77 12.59
CA ASN A 117 5.62 8.19 11.19
C ASN A 117 5.81 7.05 10.17
N LYS A 118 5.51 5.81 10.54
CA LYS A 118 5.39 4.72 9.57
C LYS A 118 4.05 4.80 8.87
N LYS A 119 4.05 4.59 7.56
CA LYS A 119 2.87 4.66 6.69
C LYS A 119 2.72 3.31 6.00
N ILE A 120 1.58 2.66 6.21
CA ILE A 120 1.27 1.32 5.69
C ILE A 120 -0.08 1.36 5.00
N ILE A 121 -0.21 0.61 3.92
CA ILE A 121 -1.48 0.46 3.21
C ILE A 121 -2.02 -0.94 3.48
N SER A 122 -3.32 -1.09 3.67
CA SER A 122 -4.01 -2.37 3.79
C SER A 122 -5.14 -2.46 2.77
N ASP A 123 -5.40 -3.66 2.24
CA ASP A 123 -6.60 -3.93 1.43
C ASP A 123 -7.61 -4.86 2.13
N GLY A 124 -7.41 -5.06 3.44
CA GLY A 124 -8.22 -5.93 4.31
C GLY A 124 -7.74 -7.38 4.33
N SER A 125 -6.93 -7.79 3.35
CA SER A 125 -6.34 -9.12 3.29
C SER A 125 -4.83 -9.10 3.55
N TYR A 126 -4.15 -8.02 3.14
CA TYR A 126 -2.70 -7.89 3.20
C TYR A 126 -2.25 -6.48 3.57
N TYR A 127 -1.03 -6.40 4.12
CA TYR A 127 -0.35 -5.13 4.34
C TYR A 127 0.72 -4.87 3.27
N TYR A 128 0.88 -3.59 2.98
CA TYR A 128 1.74 -3.11 1.92
C TYR A 128 2.60 -1.95 2.42
N LYS A 129 3.88 -1.98 2.03
CA LYS A 129 4.81 -0.88 2.26
C LYS A 129 4.83 0.04 1.05
N ILE A 130 4.82 1.35 1.32
CA ILE A 130 5.01 2.37 0.29
C ILE A 130 6.48 2.34 -0.18
N THR A 131 6.67 2.24 -1.48
CA THR A 131 7.97 2.19 -2.15
C THR A 131 8.26 3.44 -2.97
N LYS A 132 7.22 4.20 -3.35
CA LYS A 132 7.31 5.48 -4.04
C LYS A 132 6.09 6.33 -3.69
N GLY A 133 6.30 7.64 -3.62
CA GLY A 133 5.29 8.61 -3.20
C GLY A 133 5.32 8.85 -1.69
N GLU A 134 4.70 9.93 -1.27
CA GLU A 134 4.60 10.33 0.13
C GLU A 134 3.16 10.71 0.45
N ILE A 135 2.76 10.45 1.68
CA ILE A 135 1.48 10.87 2.22
C ILE A 135 1.80 11.92 3.27
N ASP A 136 1.39 13.15 3.03
CA ASP A 136 1.57 14.22 4.01
C ASP A 136 0.62 13.96 5.19
N GLN A 137 1.14 14.03 6.41
CA GLN A 137 0.29 13.97 7.60
C GLN A 137 -0.67 15.16 7.62
N LYS A 138 -0.19 16.33 7.17
CA LYS A 138 -1.01 17.52 7.05
C LYS A 138 -2.21 17.32 6.15
N PHE A 139 -2.06 16.56 5.05
CA PHE A 139 -3.19 16.22 4.19
C PHE A 139 -4.28 15.43 4.95
N ILE A 140 -3.89 14.50 5.81
CA ILE A 140 -4.85 13.70 6.59
C ILE A 140 -5.51 14.57 7.67
N GLU A 141 -4.75 15.45 8.30
CA GLU A 141 -5.28 16.41 9.29
C GLU A 141 -6.24 17.43 8.65
N ASP A 142 -5.89 17.98 7.49
CA ASP A 142 -6.74 18.89 6.72
C ASP A 142 -8.03 18.17 6.27
N LEU A 143 -7.90 16.93 5.77
CA LEU A 143 -9.04 16.08 5.44
C LEU A 143 -9.92 15.87 6.67
N TRP A 144 -9.35 15.45 7.81
CA TRP A 144 -10.07 15.27 9.08
C TRP A 144 -10.85 16.51 9.48
N ASN A 145 -10.21 17.67 9.44
CA ASN A 145 -10.82 18.95 9.80
C ASN A 145 -11.94 19.36 8.85
N SER A 146 -11.90 18.90 7.60
CA SER A 146 -12.94 19.16 6.59
C SER A 146 -14.17 18.23 6.68
N LEU A 147 -14.11 17.15 7.47
CA LEU A 147 -15.22 16.20 7.59
C LEU A 147 -16.34 16.81 8.42
N GLU A 148 -17.55 16.80 7.85
CA GLU A 148 -18.76 17.35 8.47
C GLU A 148 -19.39 16.39 9.46
N GLU A 149 -19.28 15.08 9.21
CA GLU A 149 -19.75 14.02 10.09
C GLU A 149 -18.56 13.46 10.88
N LYS A 150 -18.46 13.84 12.15
CA LYS A 150 -17.51 13.27 13.12
C LYS A 150 -18.28 12.60 14.24
N TYR A 151 -17.83 11.41 14.62
CA TYR A 151 -18.42 10.59 15.67
C TYR A 151 -17.34 10.31 16.72
N GLY A 152 -17.71 10.34 18.01
CA GLY A 152 -16.79 10.07 19.12
C GLY A 152 -16.16 11.31 19.77
N GLU A 153 -16.37 12.52 19.24
CA GLU A 153 -16.06 13.76 19.97
C GLU A 153 -17.06 13.92 21.15
N LYS A 154 -16.56 13.86 22.39
CA LYS A 154 -17.31 14.21 23.61
C LYS A 154 -17.36 15.70 23.84
#